data_AF-A0A2G9N294-F1
#
_entry.id   AF-A0A2G9N294-F1
#
_cell.length_a   1.000
_cell.length_b   1.000
_cell.length_c   1.000
_cell.angle_alpha   90.00
_cell.angle_beta   90.00
_cell.angle_gamma   90.00
#
_symmetry.space_group_name_H-M   'P 1'
#
loop_
_entity.id
_entity.type
_entity.pdbx_description
1 polymer ?
#
loop_
_entity_poly.entity_id
_entity_poly.type
_entity_poly.pdbx_seq_one_letter_code
_entity_poly.pdbx_strand_id
1 'polypeptide(L)'
;MAKFFNPLQKKIAITILDSPKTVDELNKLLEVPFDELNDNLKHMLKLKVVKVDGYPQKYSLVENIKEAVMRRKEIQEKDPFDLRIKAIIEFRAIEEDFLNKKMDELEKKLKGEKGYTIYAVYRAKPIEEDGTLTSYLELNISAKDFTELVKFMYFYGPSSVEVLRPKKVVLSMDDLQDGLMEMSEMIHSYNNAMLRSMSKDELNEFSKSLYTSKDSQ
;
A
#
# COMPACT_ATOMS: atom_id res chain seq x y z
N MET A 1 10.46 7.98 -7.33
CA MET A 1 9.82 7.81 -8.66
C MET A 1 9.66 6.31 -8.93
N ALA A 2 8.71 5.65 -8.26
CA ALA A 2 8.32 4.27 -8.57
C ALA A 2 7.06 4.34 -9.45
N LYS A 3 7.25 4.67 -10.74
CA LYS A 3 6.14 4.61 -11.70
C LYS A 3 5.67 3.16 -11.83
N PHE A 4 4.35 3.00 -11.83
CA PHE A 4 3.68 1.70 -11.89
C PHE A 4 4.21 0.86 -13.05
N PHE A 5 4.93 -0.22 -12.72
CA PHE A 5 5.12 -1.29 -13.68
C PHE A 5 3.77 -1.93 -13.97
N ASN A 6 3.45 -2.08 -15.26
CA ASN A 6 2.34 -2.95 -15.63
C ASN A 6 2.70 -4.41 -15.25
N PRO A 7 1.71 -5.33 -15.19
CA PRO A 7 1.95 -6.71 -14.81
C PRO A 7 3.05 -7.41 -15.63
N LEU A 8 3.14 -7.12 -16.93
CA LEU A 8 4.16 -7.71 -17.81
C LEU A 8 5.57 -7.20 -17.49
N GLN A 9 5.75 -5.89 -17.28
CA GLN A 9 7.03 -5.31 -16.88
C GLN A 9 7.53 -5.86 -15.54
N LYS A 10 6.61 -6.17 -14.60
CA LYS A 10 6.96 -6.88 -13.36
C LYS A 10 7.49 -8.28 -13.64
N LYS A 11 6.81 -9.04 -14.52
CA LYS A 11 7.27 -10.38 -14.93
C LYS A 11 8.63 -10.33 -15.62
N ILE A 12 8.84 -9.39 -16.55
CA ILE A 12 10.13 -9.16 -17.22
C ILE A 12 11.21 -8.88 -16.18
N ALA A 13 10.99 -7.92 -15.27
CA ALA A 13 11.95 -7.54 -14.24
C ALA A 13 12.34 -8.73 -13.33
N ILE A 14 11.37 -9.54 -12.91
CA ILE A 14 11.63 -10.76 -12.13
C ILE A 14 12.44 -11.78 -12.96
N THR A 15 12.13 -11.93 -14.24
CA THR A 15 12.76 -12.94 -15.11
C THR A 15 14.23 -12.61 -15.39
N ILE A 16 14.58 -11.33 -15.52
CA ILE A 16 15.98 -10.87 -15.74
C ILE A 16 16.71 -10.51 -14.44
N LEU A 17 16.13 -10.79 -13.28
CA LEU A 17 16.71 -10.47 -11.97
C LEU A 17 18.03 -11.22 -11.74
N ASP A 18 18.03 -12.51 -12.07
CA ASP A 18 19.15 -13.41 -11.79
C ASP A 18 20.20 -13.39 -12.91
N SER A 19 19.80 -13.22 -14.17
CA SER A 19 20.73 -13.12 -15.31
C SER A 19 20.20 -12.27 -16.47
N PRO A 20 21.09 -11.63 -17.26
CA PRO A 20 20.70 -10.93 -18.48
C PRO A 20 20.10 -11.89 -19.51
N LYS A 21 19.04 -11.45 -20.21
CA LYS A 21 18.34 -12.28 -21.20
C LYS A 21 18.10 -11.57 -22.53
N THR A 22 18.09 -12.33 -23.62
CA THR A 22 17.66 -11.83 -24.94
C THR A 22 16.14 -11.73 -25.04
N VAL A 23 15.65 -11.04 -26.08
CA VAL A 23 14.21 -10.98 -26.38
C VAL A 23 13.64 -12.39 -26.62
N ASP A 24 14.36 -13.25 -27.34
CA ASP A 24 13.94 -14.63 -27.62
C ASP A 24 13.84 -15.48 -26.34
N GLU A 25 14.80 -15.34 -25.44
CA GLU A 25 14.78 -16.03 -24.13
C GLU A 25 13.60 -15.55 -23.28
N LEU A 26 13.33 -14.24 -23.27
CA LEU A 26 12.19 -13.66 -22.55
C LEU A 26 10.86 -14.10 -23.14
N ASN A 27 10.72 -14.09 -24.46
CA ASN A 27 9.52 -14.56 -25.14
C ASN A 27 9.22 -16.02 -24.79
N LYS A 28 10.23 -16.91 -24.83
CA LYS A 28 10.07 -18.33 -24.45
C LYS A 28 9.64 -18.53 -22.99
N LEU A 29 10.12 -17.70 -22.07
CA LEU A 29 9.81 -17.82 -20.65
C LEU A 29 8.47 -17.18 -20.26
N LEU A 30 8.07 -16.13 -20.95
CA LEU A 30 6.89 -15.32 -20.61
C LEU A 30 5.66 -15.64 -21.46
N GLU A 31 5.86 -16.32 -22.60
CA GLU A 31 4.82 -16.70 -23.56
C GLU A 31 3.96 -15.49 -24.03
N VAL A 32 4.62 -14.35 -24.28
CA VAL A 32 3.97 -13.10 -24.74
C VAL A 32 4.35 -12.74 -26.17
N PRO A 33 3.46 -12.11 -26.97
CA PRO A 33 3.79 -11.65 -28.33
C PRO A 33 5.06 -10.78 -28.37
N PHE A 34 5.88 -10.95 -29.41
CA PHE A 34 7.17 -10.24 -29.54
C PHE A 34 7.02 -8.72 -29.57
N ASP A 35 6.00 -8.25 -30.26
CA ASP A 35 5.62 -6.85 -30.40
C ASP A 35 5.29 -6.24 -29.04
N GLU A 36 4.43 -6.90 -28.25
CA GLU A 36 4.12 -6.47 -26.87
C GLU A 36 5.37 -6.48 -25.96
N LEU A 37 6.20 -7.52 -26.06
CA LEU A 37 7.43 -7.63 -25.29
C LEU A 37 8.42 -6.51 -25.63
N ASN A 38 8.62 -6.24 -26.91
CA ASN A 38 9.52 -5.19 -27.39
C ASN A 38 9.06 -3.80 -26.96
N ASP A 39 7.76 -3.51 -27.03
CA ASP A 39 7.21 -2.23 -26.58
C ASP A 39 7.42 -2.02 -25.09
N ASN A 40 7.23 -3.06 -24.28
CA ASN A 40 7.52 -3.02 -22.85
C ASN A 40 9.01 -2.84 -22.56
N LEU A 41 9.91 -3.54 -23.27
CA LEU A 41 11.35 -3.39 -23.11
C LEU A 41 11.83 -1.99 -23.50
N LYS A 42 11.34 -1.43 -24.62
CA LYS A 42 11.61 -0.04 -25.03
C LYS A 42 11.14 0.96 -23.97
N HIS A 43 9.96 0.75 -23.42
CA HIS A 43 9.44 1.59 -22.35
C HIS A 43 10.30 1.49 -21.08
N MET A 44 10.70 0.28 -20.67
CA MET A 44 11.60 0.07 -19.53
C MET A 44 12.98 0.70 -19.75
N LEU A 45 13.53 0.68 -20.98
CA LEU A 45 14.75 1.39 -21.35
C LEU A 45 14.58 2.90 -21.20
N LYS A 46 13.48 3.46 -21.71
CA LYS A 46 13.16 4.90 -21.59
C LYS A 46 13.05 5.35 -20.13
N LEU A 47 12.53 4.48 -19.27
CA LEU A 47 12.44 4.71 -17.82
C LEU A 47 13.75 4.43 -17.07
N LYS A 48 14.82 3.99 -17.76
CA LYS A 48 16.11 3.59 -17.17
C LYS A 48 15.96 2.50 -16.10
N VAL A 49 15.03 1.57 -16.33
CA VAL A 49 14.79 0.40 -15.47
C VAL A 49 15.70 -0.75 -15.87
N VAL A 50 15.90 -0.91 -17.17
CA VAL A 50 16.77 -1.93 -17.77
C VAL A 50 17.89 -1.25 -18.55
N LYS A 51 18.99 -1.98 -18.73
CA LYS A 51 20.08 -1.67 -19.65
C LYS A 51 20.24 -2.81 -20.65
N VAL A 52 20.81 -2.49 -21.80
CA VAL A 52 21.08 -3.44 -22.88
C VAL A 52 22.58 -3.49 -23.13
N ASP A 53 23.15 -4.68 -23.15
CA ASP A 53 24.58 -4.91 -23.36
C ASP A 53 24.80 -6.11 -24.32
N GLY A 54 25.88 -6.06 -25.11
CA GLY A 54 26.36 -7.17 -25.94
C GLY A 54 25.63 -7.43 -27.27
N TYR A 55 26.12 -8.45 -27.99
CA TYR A 55 25.49 -9.02 -29.19
C TYR A 55 25.43 -10.56 -29.08
N PRO A 56 24.25 -11.20 -29.19
CA PRO A 56 22.93 -10.57 -29.34
C PRO A 56 22.56 -9.70 -28.12
N GLN A 57 21.66 -8.74 -28.32
CA GLN A 57 21.28 -7.78 -27.28
C GLN A 57 20.68 -8.50 -26.07
N LYS A 58 21.29 -8.29 -24.89
CA LYS A 58 20.80 -8.82 -23.62
C LYS A 58 20.33 -7.71 -22.69
N TYR A 59 19.17 -7.90 -22.09
CA TYR A 59 18.55 -6.97 -21.15
C TYR A 59 18.83 -7.40 -19.72
N SER A 60 19.20 -6.45 -18.87
CA SER A 60 19.37 -6.64 -17.42
C SER A 60 18.82 -5.45 -16.65
N LEU A 61 18.46 -5.63 -15.38
CA LEU A 61 18.05 -4.52 -14.51
C LEU A 61 19.23 -3.57 -14.22
N VAL A 62 18.93 -2.29 -14.10
CA VAL A 62 19.88 -1.32 -13.53
C VAL A 62 20.08 -1.64 -12.04
N GLU A 63 21.29 -1.45 -11.51
CA GLU A 63 21.71 -1.97 -10.20
C GLU A 63 20.79 -1.56 -9.05
N ASN A 64 20.46 -0.26 -8.95
CA ASN A 64 19.55 0.25 -7.91
C ASN A 64 18.14 -0.37 -7.98
N ILE A 65 17.67 -0.72 -9.18
CA ILE A 65 16.39 -1.41 -9.37
C ILE A 65 16.53 -2.87 -8.98
N LYS A 66 17.63 -3.52 -9.38
CA LYS A 66 17.94 -4.91 -9.02
C LYS A 66 17.94 -5.09 -7.51
N GLU A 67 18.67 -4.24 -6.77
CA GLU A 67 18.71 -4.23 -5.31
C GLU A 67 17.30 -4.07 -4.70
N ALA A 68 16.50 -3.13 -5.22
CA ALA A 68 15.15 -2.90 -4.75
C ALA A 68 14.21 -4.10 -5.00
N VAL A 69 14.34 -4.76 -6.15
CA VAL A 69 13.56 -5.97 -6.48
C VAL A 69 13.99 -7.15 -5.62
N MET A 70 15.29 -7.37 -5.43
CA MET A 70 15.84 -8.41 -4.55
C MET A 70 15.34 -8.24 -3.12
N ARG A 71 15.46 -7.02 -2.55
CA ARG A 71 14.97 -6.73 -1.20
C ARG A 71 13.48 -7.06 -1.04
N ARG A 72 12.66 -6.73 -2.04
CA ARG A 72 11.21 -7.05 -2.00
C ARG A 72 10.95 -8.55 -2.09
N LYS A 73 11.72 -9.27 -2.90
CA LYS A 73 11.64 -10.73 -3.02
C LYS A 73 12.01 -11.38 -1.69
N GLU A 74 13.09 -10.96 -1.05
CA GLU A 74 13.51 -11.46 0.27
C GLU A 74 12.47 -11.20 1.36
N ILE A 75 11.87 -10.01 1.38
CA ILE A 75 10.77 -9.69 2.31
C ILE A 75 9.60 -10.64 2.03
N GLN A 76 9.20 -10.81 0.77
CA GLN A 76 8.09 -11.67 0.38
C GLN A 76 8.31 -13.14 0.73
N GLU A 77 9.53 -13.65 0.58
CA GLU A 77 9.87 -15.04 0.91
C GLU A 77 9.88 -15.31 2.42
N LYS A 78 10.12 -14.27 3.22
CA LYS A 78 10.13 -14.35 4.69
C LYS A 78 8.80 -13.96 5.33
N ASP A 79 7.91 -13.34 4.57
CA ASP A 79 6.63 -12.86 5.06
C ASP A 79 5.67 -14.04 5.30
N PRO A 80 5.28 -14.32 6.56
CA PRO A 80 4.40 -15.43 6.85
C PRO A 80 2.92 -15.09 6.61
N PHE A 81 2.61 -13.86 6.20
CA PHE A 81 1.24 -13.35 6.12
C PHE A 81 0.70 -13.39 4.68
N ASP A 82 -0.48 -13.97 4.50
CA ASP A 82 -1.11 -14.11 3.17
C ASP A 82 -1.96 -12.88 2.78
N LEU A 83 -2.49 -12.16 3.78
CA LEU A 83 -3.35 -10.99 3.57
C LEU A 83 -2.50 -9.77 3.22
N ARG A 84 -2.36 -9.50 1.92
CA ARG A 84 -1.62 -8.35 1.39
C ARG A 84 -2.56 -7.27 0.93
N ILE A 85 -2.32 -6.06 1.40
CA ILE A 85 -3.12 -4.89 1.07
C ILE A 85 -2.26 -3.74 0.55
N LYS A 86 -2.92 -2.87 -0.20
CA LYS A 86 -2.44 -1.53 -0.52
C LYS A 86 -3.34 -0.55 0.21
N ALA A 87 -2.76 0.39 0.94
CA ALA A 87 -3.51 1.38 1.70
C ALA A 87 -3.02 2.79 1.38
N ILE A 88 -3.93 3.78 1.46
CA ILE A 88 -3.60 5.20 1.38
C ILE A 88 -4.00 5.84 2.70
N ILE A 89 -3.09 6.58 3.32
CA ILE A 89 -3.35 7.39 4.51
C ILE A 89 -3.10 8.84 4.14
N GLU A 90 -4.12 9.67 4.29
CA GLU A 90 -4.07 11.10 3.97
C GLU A 90 -3.69 11.92 5.21
N PHE A 91 -2.92 12.97 4.96
CA PHE A 91 -2.46 13.90 5.97
C PHE A 91 -2.81 15.32 5.53
N ARG A 92 -3.25 16.13 6.50
CA ARG A 92 -3.48 17.57 6.33
C ARG A 92 -2.89 18.32 7.50
N ALA A 93 -2.18 19.42 7.23
CA ALA A 93 -1.66 20.32 8.25
C ALA A 93 -1.48 21.73 7.69
N ILE A 94 -1.35 22.72 8.56
CA ILE A 94 -1.01 24.10 8.15
C ILE A 94 0.49 24.23 7.84
N GLU A 95 1.33 23.55 8.63
CA GLU A 95 2.79 23.63 8.53
C GLU A 95 3.40 22.35 7.93
N GLU A 96 4.34 22.52 7.01
CA GLU A 96 4.98 21.39 6.30
C GLU A 96 5.79 20.50 7.24
N ASP A 97 6.53 21.10 8.18
CA ASP A 97 7.33 20.36 9.16
C ASP A 97 6.46 19.49 10.06
N PHE A 98 5.29 20.00 10.46
CA PHE A 98 4.35 19.24 11.27
C PHE A 98 3.75 18.07 10.48
N LEU A 99 3.33 18.32 9.23
CA LEU A 99 2.87 17.28 8.31
C LEU A 99 3.92 16.18 8.17
N ASN A 100 5.16 16.59 7.90
CA ASN A 100 6.26 15.69 7.62
C ASN A 100 6.62 14.83 8.84
N LYS A 101 6.65 15.46 10.02
CA LYS A 101 6.85 14.77 11.29
C LYS A 101 5.77 13.73 11.56
N LYS A 102 4.50 14.03 11.27
CA LYS A 102 3.38 13.08 11.48
C LYS A 102 3.48 11.87 10.55
N MET A 103 3.87 12.08 9.30
CA MET A 103 4.12 10.97 8.36
C MET A 103 5.27 10.07 8.86
N ASP A 104 6.36 10.67 9.35
CA ASP A 104 7.52 9.92 9.86
C ASP A 104 7.19 9.15 11.14
N GLU A 105 6.43 9.77 12.06
CA GLU A 105 5.94 9.13 13.29
C GLU A 105 5.08 7.90 12.96
N LEU A 106 4.16 8.03 12.00
CA LEU A 106 3.27 6.95 11.56
C LEU A 106 4.07 5.81 10.92
N GLU A 107 4.98 6.13 9.99
CA GLU A 107 5.83 5.14 9.34
C GLU A 107 6.73 4.40 10.36
N LYS A 108 7.30 5.11 11.33
CA LYS A 108 8.11 4.53 12.39
C LYS A 108 7.29 3.61 13.29
N LYS A 109 6.07 4.02 13.66
CA LYS A 109 5.16 3.20 14.47
C LYS A 109 4.81 1.91 13.74
N LEU A 110 4.38 2.00 12.49
CA LEU A 110 4.00 0.83 11.68
C LEU A 110 5.17 -0.15 11.51
N LYS A 111 6.40 0.34 11.30
CA LYS A 111 7.62 -0.50 11.22
C LYS A 111 7.94 -1.23 12.53
N GLY A 112 7.48 -0.73 13.67
CA GLY A 112 7.72 -1.33 14.99
C GLY A 112 6.71 -2.43 15.33
N GLU A 113 5.63 -2.56 14.58
CA GLU A 113 4.56 -3.51 14.87
C GLU A 113 4.80 -4.87 14.21
N LYS A 114 4.68 -5.94 15.00
CA LYS A 114 4.90 -7.32 14.53
C LYS A 114 3.72 -7.89 13.73
N GLY A 115 2.57 -7.22 13.76
CA GLY A 115 1.36 -7.61 13.04
C GLY A 115 1.42 -7.33 11.54
N TYR A 116 2.44 -6.60 11.06
CA TYR A 116 2.56 -6.20 9.67
C TYR A 116 3.94 -6.45 9.08
N THR A 117 3.97 -6.80 7.80
CA THR A 117 5.20 -6.76 7.00
C THR A 117 5.10 -5.63 5.97
N ILE A 118 6.04 -4.69 6.00
CA ILE A 118 6.05 -3.54 5.09
C ILE A 118 6.92 -3.82 3.87
N TYR A 119 6.28 -3.86 2.69
CA TYR A 119 6.97 -4.07 1.41
C TYR A 119 7.45 -2.77 0.77
N ALA A 120 6.63 -1.72 0.89
CA ALA A 120 6.93 -0.41 0.35
C ALA A 120 6.12 0.66 1.07
N VAL A 121 6.75 1.83 1.19
CA VAL A 121 6.10 3.08 1.57
C VAL A 121 6.43 4.09 0.49
N TYR A 122 5.41 4.71 -0.08
CA TYR A 122 5.56 5.84 -0.97
C TYR A 122 4.97 7.08 -0.29
N ARG A 123 5.75 8.16 -0.34
CA ARG A 123 5.39 9.45 0.21
C ARG A 123 5.14 10.42 -0.94
N ALA A 124 3.91 10.92 -1.00
CA ALA A 124 3.60 12.03 -1.89
C ALA A 124 4.29 13.31 -1.39
N LYS A 125 4.63 14.20 -2.33
CA LYS A 125 5.07 15.54 -1.95
C LYS A 125 3.85 16.34 -1.46
N PRO A 126 3.99 17.15 -0.40
CA PRO A 126 2.92 18.04 0.02
C PRO A 126 2.51 18.97 -1.12
N ILE A 127 1.20 19.20 -1.24
CA ILE A 127 0.60 20.19 -2.12
C ILE A 127 -0.24 21.15 -1.27
N GLU A 128 -0.32 22.42 -1.66
CA GLU A 128 -1.13 23.41 -0.96
C GLU A 128 -2.53 23.48 -1.57
N GLU A 129 -3.55 23.35 -0.73
CA GLU A 129 -4.96 23.37 -1.08
C GLU A 129 -5.76 24.05 0.04
N ASP A 130 -6.51 25.10 -0.29
CA ASP A 130 -7.35 25.87 0.64
C ASP A 130 -6.61 26.37 1.91
N GLY A 131 -5.36 26.83 1.76
CA GLY A 131 -4.53 27.30 2.87
C GLY A 131 -4.06 26.20 3.82
N THR A 132 -4.15 24.94 3.40
CA THR A 132 -3.61 23.78 4.10
C THR A 132 -2.71 22.97 3.18
N LEU A 133 -1.72 22.31 3.75
CA LEU A 133 -0.89 21.34 3.04
C LEU A 133 -1.54 19.97 3.14
N THR A 134 -1.71 19.30 2.00
CA THR A 134 -2.20 17.94 1.89
C THR A 134 -1.12 17.03 1.33
N SER A 135 -1.04 15.80 1.84
CA SER A 135 -0.17 14.75 1.31
C SER A 135 -0.74 13.38 1.68
N TYR A 136 -0.10 12.31 1.20
CA TYR A 136 -0.48 10.96 1.56
C TYR A 136 0.72 10.01 1.64
N LEU A 137 0.54 8.96 2.43
CA LEU A 137 1.37 7.75 2.40
C LEU A 137 0.60 6.65 1.66
N GLU A 138 1.22 6.11 0.62
CA GLU A 138 0.78 4.88 -0.02
C GLU A 138 1.61 3.72 0.55
N LEU A 139 0.93 2.78 1.20
CA LEU A 139 1.51 1.64 1.88
C LEU A 139 1.23 0.36 1.10
N ASN A 140 2.25 -0.49 0.95
CA ASN A 140 2.09 -1.87 0.52
C ASN A 140 2.54 -2.75 1.67
N ILE A 141 1.57 -3.39 2.33
CA ILE A 141 1.81 -4.16 3.55
C ILE A 141 1.08 -5.50 3.47
N SER A 142 1.51 -6.46 4.28
CA SER A 142 0.66 -7.58 4.67
C SER A 142 0.30 -7.45 6.15
N ALA A 143 -0.86 -8.00 6.49
CA ALA A 143 -1.36 -8.08 7.86
C ALA A 143 -1.43 -9.55 8.28
N LYS A 144 -1.07 -9.83 9.53
CA LYS A 144 -1.02 -11.19 10.10
C LYS A 144 -2.31 -11.96 9.94
N ASP A 145 -3.41 -11.32 10.28
CA ASP A 145 -4.76 -11.89 10.30
C ASP A 145 -5.79 -10.76 10.11
N PHE A 146 -7.07 -11.14 10.11
CA PHE A 146 -8.17 -10.19 9.95
C PHE A 146 -8.21 -9.18 11.10
N THR A 147 -7.94 -9.61 12.33
CA THR A 147 -7.91 -8.74 13.52
C THR A 147 -6.84 -7.65 13.40
N GLU A 148 -5.63 -7.97 12.95
CA GLU A 148 -4.60 -6.95 12.69
C GLU A 148 -4.99 -6.03 11.52
N LEU A 149 -5.69 -6.51 10.49
CA LEU A 149 -6.27 -5.61 9.48
C LEU A 149 -7.29 -4.64 10.10
N VAL A 150 -8.17 -5.11 10.98
CA VAL A 150 -9.14 -4.25 11.69
C VAL A 150 -8.41 -3.18 12.50
N LYS A 151 -7.43 -3.57 13.30
CA LYS A 151 -6.59 -2.62 14.07
C LYS A 151 -5.91 -1.61 13.16
N PHE A 152 -5.40 -2.06 12.01
CA PHE A 152 -4.82 -1.17 11.01
C PHE A 152 -5.82 -0.09 10.58
N MET A 153 -7.05 -0.50 10.22
CA MET A 153 -8.11 0.41 9.79
C MET A 153 -8.43 1.47 10.86
N TYR A 154 -8.51 1.09 12.12
CA TYR A 154 -8.86 2.02 13.20
C TYR A 154 -7.69 2.92 13.60
N PHE A 155 -6.51 2.35 13.89
CA PHE A 155 -5.40 3.13 14.44
C PHE A 155 -4.69 4.01 13.43
N TYR A 156 -4.75 3.64 12.14
CA TYR A 156 -4.06 4.35 11.08
C TYR A 156 -5.01 5.10 10.14
N GLY A 157 -6.31 4.85 10.22
CA GLY A 157 -7.35 5.59 9.51
C GLY A 157 -7.08 5.77 8.00
N PRO A 158 -6.79 4.69 7.25
CA PRO A 158 -6.55 4.82 5.82
C PRO A 158 -7.81 5.35 5.12
N SER A 159 -7.64 6.28 4.18
CA SER A 159 -8.73 6.77 3.33
C SER A 159 -9.15 5.72 2.29
N SER A 160 -8.25 4.80 1.93
CA SER A 160 -8.52 3.70 1.01
C SER A 160 -7.71 2.46 1.35
N VAL A 161 -8.33 1.27 1.19
CA VAL A 161 -7.67 -0.03 1.29
C VAL A 161 -8.11 -0.92 0.13
N GLU A 162 -7.12 -1.50 -0.55
CA GLU A 162 -7.28 -2.44 -1.66
C GLU A 162 -6.62 -3.77 -1.29
N VAL A 163 -7.37 -4.87 -1.37
CA VAL A 163 -6.82 -6.21 -1.14
C VAL A 163 -6.09 -6.68 -2.40
N LEU A 164 -4.77 -6.87 -2.28
CA LEU A 164 -3.94 -7.39 -3.36
C LEU A 164 -3.92 -8.93 -3.39
N ARG A 165 -3.90 -9.55 -2.20
CA ARG A 165 -3.93 -11.01 -1.98
C ARG A 165 -4.52 -11.36 -0.61
N PRO A 166 -5.06 -12.58 -0.43
CA PRO A 166 -5.35 -13.57 -1.47
C PRO A 166 -6.60 -13.19 -2.29
N LYS A 167 -6.90 -13.95 -3.36
CA LYS A 167 -8.16 -13.78 -4.12
C LYS A 167 -9.40 -14.19 -3.34
N LYS A 168 -9.23 -15.08 -2.36
CA LYS A 168 -10.27 -15.58 -1.46
C LYS A 168 -9.68 -15.61 -0.06
N VAL A 169 -10.36 -14.98 0.89
CA VAL A 169 -10.00 -15.03 2.30
C VAL A 169 -10.84 -16.13 2.95
N VAL A 170 -10.20 -17.04 3.67
CA VAL A 170 -10.86 -18.03 4.50
C VAL A 170 -10.62 -17.61 5.95
N LEU A 171 -11.69 -17.22 6.63
CA LEU A 171 -11.63 -16.84 8.05
C LEU A 171 -12.17 -18.00 8.88
N SER A 172 -11.49 -18.34 9.97
CA SER A 172 -12.09 -19.20 10.98
C SER A 172 -13.19 -18.43 11.72
N MET A 173 -14.08 -19.17 12.40
CA MET A 173 -15.09 -18.55 13.25
C MET A 173 -14.45 -17.73 14.37
N ASP A 174 -13.34 -18.22 14.93
CA ASP A 174 -12.59 -17.55 15.98
C ASP A 174 -11.99 -16.23 15.49
N ASP A 175 -11.32 -16.22 14.32
CA ASP A 175 -10.74 -15.00 13.74
C ASP A 175 -11.82 -13.94 13.46
N LEU A 176 -12.97 -14.38 12.96
CA LEU A 176 -14.09 -13.48 12.68
C LEU A 176 -14.66 -12.90 13.98
N GLN A 177 -14.85 -13.75 15.00
CA GLN A 177 -15.36 -13.31 16.30
C GLN A 177 -14.39 -12.32 16.96
N ASP A 178 -13.09 -12.61 16.97
CA ASP A 178 -12.06 -11.73 17.51
C ASP A 178 -12.03 -10.38 16.78
N GLY A 179 -12.09 -10.40 15.44
CA GLY A 179 -12.17 -9.18 14.64
C GLY A 179 -13.43 -8.36 14.94
N LEU A 180 -14.59 -8.98 15.09
CA LEU A 180 -15.85 -8.30 15.43
C LEU A 180 -15.86 -7.74 16.86
N MET A 181 -15.24 -8.44 17.79
CA MET A 181 -15.05 -7.96 19.16
C MET A 181 -14.13 -6.74 19.20
N GLU A 182 -12.99 -6.80 18.50
CA GLU A 182 -12.07 -5.66 18.39
C GLU A 182 -12.75 -4.45 17.73
N MET A 183 -13.53 -4.65 16.66
CA MET A 183 -14.35 -3.59 16.05
C MET A 183 -15.31 -2.98 17.07
N SER A 184 -16.01 -3.81 17.85
CA SER A 184 -17.01 -3.36 18.82
C SER A 184 -16.35 -2.56 19.96
N GLU A 185 -15.21 -3.02 20.47
CA GLU A 185 -14.43 -2.34 21.50
C GLU A 185 -13.87 -1.00 20.99
N MET A 186 -13.37 -0.97 19.75
CA MET A 186 -12.91 0.24 19.08
C MET A 186 -14.05 1.25 18.94
N ILE A 187 -15.20 0.85 18.37
CA ILE A 187 -16.37 1.72 18.22
C ILE A 187 -16.82 2.27 19.58
N HIS A 188 -16.90 1.42 20.61
CA HIS A 188 -17.26 1.85 21.95
C HIS A 188 -16.24 2.86 22.52
N SER A 189 -14.95 2.62 22.33
CA SER A 189 -13.87 3.51 22.76
C SER A 189 -13.94 4.86 22.08
N TYR A 190 -14.17 4.90 20.76
CA TYR A 190 -14.36 6.13 19.99
C TYR A 190 -15.60 6.90 20.47
N ASN A 191 -16.73 6.21 20.64
CA ASN A 191 -17.96 6.82 21.14
C ASN A 191 -17.74 7.44 22.54
N ASN A 192 -17.05 6.74 23.43
CA ASN A 192 -16.74 7.27 24.77
C ASN A 192 -15.79 8.47 24.72
N ALA A 193 -14.77 8.44 23.86
CA ALA A 193 -13.86 9.57 23.68
C ALA A 193 -14.61 10.80 23.14
N MET A 194 -15.47 10.59 22.13
CA MET A 194 -16.30 11.64 21.55
C MET A 194 -17.28 12.24 22.57
N LEU A 195 -18.00 11.40 23.33
CA LEU A 195 -18.92 11.82 24.39
C LEU A 195 -18.23 12.65 25.49
N ARG A 196 -16.95 12.37 25.76
CA ARG A 196 -16.15 13.13 26.74
C ARG A 196 -15.62 14.45 26.18
N SER A 197 -15.42 14.54 24.86
CA SER A 197 -14.92 15.76 24.21
C SER A 197 -16.00 16.77 23.86
N MET A 198 -17.27 16.36 23.83
CA MET A 198 -18.40 17.20 23.43
C MET A 198 -19.20 17.69 24.64
N SER A 199 -19.74 18.89 24.52
CA SER A 199 -20.79 19.41 25.41
C SER A 199 -22.14 18.72 25.13
N LYS A 200 -23.09 18.88 26.05
CA LYS A 200 -24.45 18.33 25.88
C LYS A 200 -25.16 18.89 24.65
N ASP A 201 -24.94 20.15 24.32
CA ASP A 201 -25.59 20.81 23.19
C ASP A 201 -25.02 20.31 21.86
N GLU A 202 -23.69 20.18 21.77
CA GLU A 202 -23.01 19.58 20.60
C GLU A 202 -23.46 18.12 20.38
N LEU A 203 -23.65 17.34 21.45
CA LEU A 203 -24.16 15.97 21.35
C LEU A 203 -25.59 15.92 20.80
N ASN A 204 -26.45 16.85 21.22
CA ASN A 204 -27.82 16.94 20.73
C ASN A 204 -27.85 17.33 19.24
N GLU A 205 -27.00 18.24 18.81
CA GLU A 205 -26.87 18.62 17.40
C GLU A 205 -26.30 17.48 16.54
N PHE A 206 -25.23 16.84 17.01
CA PHE A 206 -24.63 15.68 16.36
C PHE A 206 -25.65 14.54 16.21
N SER A 207 -26.37 14.21 17.28
CA SER A 207 -27.43 13.18 17.25
C SER A 207 -28.53 13.54 16.25
N LYS A 208 -28.95 14.80 16.15
CA LYS A 208 -29.93 15.20 15.12
C LYS A 208 -29.36 14.93 13.73
N SER A 209 -28.13 15.36 13.44
CA SER A 209 -27.50 15.25 12.12
C SER A 209 -27.34 13.81 11.61
N LEU A 210 -27.09 12.85 12.51
CA LEU A 210 -26.95 11.43 12.17
C LEU A 210 -28.26 10.78 11.70
N TYR A 211 -29.41 11.27 12.17
CA TYR A 211 -30.71 10.65 11.90
C TYR A 211 -31.62 11.46 10.97
N THR A 212 -31.36 12.75 10.73
CA THR A 212 -32.15 13.55 9.77
C THR A 212 -31.69 13.42 8.31
N SER A 213 -30.54 12.82 8.03
CA SER A 213 -29.95 12.78 6.67
C SER A 213 -30.43 11.62 5.77
N LYS A 214 -31.48 10.87 6.16
CA LYS A 214 -32.01 9.74 5.36
C LYS A 214 -33.44 9.88 4.81
N ASP A 215 -34.16 10.95 5.10
CA ASP A 215 -35.55 11.14 4.63
C ASP A 215 -35.68 12.11 3.44
N SER A 216 -34.62 12.36 2.67
CA SER A 216 -34.65 13.34 1.56
C SER A 216 -33.82 12.95 0.33
N GLN A 217 -33.89 11.69 -0.10
CA GLN A 217 -33.58 11.26 -1.47
C GLN A 217 -34.53 10.15 -1.92
#